data_AF-A0A7V3BPV6-F1
#
_entry.id   AF-A0A7V3BPV6-F1
#
_cell.length_a   1.000
_cell.length_b   1.000
_cell.length_c   1.000
_cell.angle_alpha   90.00
_cell.angle_beta   90.00
_cell.angle_gamma   90.00
#
_symmetry.space_group_name_H-M   'P 1'
#
loop_
_entity.id
_entity.type
_entity.pdbx_description
1 polymer ?
#
loop_
_entity_poly.entity_id
_entity_poly.type
_entity_poly.pdbx_seq_one_letter_code
_entity_poly.pdbx_strand_id
1 'polypeptide(L)'
;MTRREAERVAMARISYVEKEEAAPEVQPIYERFEKALGRVPTIFKAMAHAPVFLQKFIDFDGAMRSAKLDRKLRTLAYLRASQVNGCDY
;
A
#
# COMPACT_ATOMS: atom_id res chain seq x y z
N MET A 1 -4.34 26.81 11.59
CA MET A 1 -4.23 25.55 10.83
C MET A 1 -4.72 25.84 9.42
N THR A 2 -3.87 25.70 8.39
CA THR A 2 -4.26 26.10 7.03
C THR A 2 -5.10 25.01 6.36
N ARG A 3 -6.05 25.39 5.50
CA ARG A 3 -6.97 24.48 4.79
C ARG A 3 -6.25 23.36 4.03
N ARG A 4 -5.01 23.60 3.58
CA ARG A 4 -4.14 22.61 2.90
C ARG A 4 -3.56 21.52 3.81
N GLU A 5 -3.41 21.78 5.11
CA GLU A 5 -2.89 20.80 6.07
C GLU A 5 -3.99 19.83 6.52
N ALA A 6 -5.24 20.30 6.62
CA ALA A 6 -6.41 19.47 6.89
C ALA A 6 -6.82 18.58 5.68
N GLU A 7 -6.63 19.06 4.45
CA GLU A 7 -6.96 18.30 3.22
C GLU A 7 -6.04 17.08 2.99
N ARG A 8 -4.78 17.10 3.45
CA ARG A 8 -3.83 15.97 3.24
C ARG A 8 -4.02 14.81 4.22
N VAL A 9 -4.69 15.03 5.35
CA VAL A 9 -5.09 13.97 6.28
C VAL A 9 -6.33 13.20 5.76
N ALA A 10 -7.04 13.74 4.76
CA ALA A 10 -8.36 13.27 4.33
C ALA A 10 -8.39 12.51 2.98
N MET A 11 -7.44 11.61 2.70
CA MET A 11 -7.52 10.71 1.52
C MET A 11 -7.98 9.28 1.86
N ALA A 12 -7.77 8.84 3.10
CA ALA A 12 -8.29 7.56 3.55
C ALA A 12 -9.56 7.76 4.39
N ARG A 13 -10.62 7.02 4.05
CA ARG A 13 -11.86 6.97 4.85
C ARG A 13 -11.68 6.21 6.16
N ILE A 14 -10.66 5.37 6.24
CA ILE A 14 -10.25 4.63 7.44
C ILE A 14 -8.94 5.22 7.94
N SER A 15 -8.73 5.21 9.26
CA SER A 15 -7.45 5.61 9.84
C SER A 15 -6.32 4.71 9.33
N TYR A 16 -5.11 5.24 9.32
CA TYR A 16 -3.92 4.43 9.08
C TYR A 16 -3.48 3.79 10.39
N VAL A 17 -3.07 2.52 10.33
CA VAL A 17 -2.39 1.87 11.46
C VAL A 17 -0.92 2.25 11.39
N GLU A 18 -0.48 3.11 12.31
CA GLU A 18 0.92 3.49 12.45
C GLU A 18 1.73 2.37 13.14
N LYS A 19 3.06 2.45 13.06
CA LYS A 19 3.95 1.35 13.48
C LYS A 19 3.79 0.99 14.96
N GLU A 20 3.56 2.00 15.78
CA GLU A 20 3.40 1.90 17.23
C GLU A 20 2.09 1.19 17.62
N GLU A 21 1.09 1.25 16.74
CA GLU A 21 -0.25 0.68 16.93
C GLU A 21 -0.41 -0.67 16.18
N ALA A 22 0.58 -1.02 15.35
CA ALA A 22 0.52 -2.22 14.53
C ALA A 22 0.61 -3.50 15.36
N ALA A 23 -0.28 -4.45 15.05
CA ALA A 23 -0.24 -5.79 15.63
C ALA A 23 1.14 -6.44 15.46
N PRO A 24 1.59 -7.32 16.38
CA PRO A 24 2.92 -7.92 16.33
C PRO A 24 3.26 -8.59 14.99
N GLU A 25 2.28 -9.19 14.31
CA GLU A 25 2.47 -9.80 12.99
C GLU A 25 2.66 -8.79 11.83
N VAL A 26 2.23 -7.54 12.00
CA VAL A 26 2.38 -6.45 11.00
C VAL A 26 3.72 -5.73 11.14
N GLN A 27 4.27 -5.63 12.35
CA GLN A 27 5.56 -4.96 12.59
C GLN A 27 6.71 -5.45 11.68
N PRO A 28 6.96 -6.77 11.50
CA PRO A 28 8.02 -7.22 10.60
C PRO A 28 7.74 -6.89 9.13
N ILE A 29 6.47 -6.74 8.73
CA ILE A 29 6.10 -6.28 7.38
C ILE A 29 6.50 -4.82 7.20
N TYR A 30 6.20 -3.98 8.19
CA TYR A 30 6.54 -2.55 8.15
C TYR A 30 8.05 -2.33 8.12
N GLU A 31 8.81 -3.04 8.94
CA GLU A 31 10.27 -2.99 8.93
C GLU A 31 10.87 -3.34 7.56
N ARG A 32 10.31 -4.33 6.87
CA ARG A 32 10.72 -4.68 5.50
C ARG A 32 10.46 -3.54 4.53
N PHE A 33 9.30 -2.88 4.62
CA PHE A 33 9.00 -1.72 3.78
C PHE A 33 9.90 -0.52 4.09
N GLU A 34 10.16 -0.22 5.36
CA GLU A 34 11.09 0.84 5.76
C GLU A 34 12.49 0.57 5.22
N LYS A 35 12.98 -0.67 5.35
CA LYS A 35 14.30 -1.05 4.83
C LYS A 35 14.38 -0.95 3.30
N ALA A 36 13.31 -1.31 2.58
CA ALA A 36 13.31 -1.36 1.11
C ALA A 36 12.97 -0.02 0.44
N LEU A 37 12.10 0.79 1.06
CA LEU A 37 11.49 1.98 0.45
C LEU A 37 11.69 3.26 1.28
N GLY A 38 12.24 3.16 2.49
CA GLY A 38 12.38 4.28 3.43
C GLY A 38 11.07 4.73 4.10
N ARG A 39 9.95 4.07 3.79
CA ARG A 39 8.62 4.36 4.34
C ARG A 39 7.67 3.17 4.16
N VAL A 40 6.59 3.14 4.95
CA VAL A 40 5.45 2.24 4.73
C VAL A 40 4.42 2.94 3.82
N PRO A 41 4.11 2.40 2.63
CA PRO A 41 3.05 2.94 1.77
C PRO A 41 1.68 3.01 2.46
N THR A 42 0.92 4.08 2.21
CA THR A 42 -0.35 4.36 2.91
C THR A 42 -1.42 3.30 2.68
N ILE A 43 -1.47 2.69 1.50
CA ILE A 43 -2.38 1.56 1.22
C ILE A 43 -2.14 0.37 2.18
N PHE A 44 -0.88 0.05 2.48
CA PHE A 44 -0.56 -1.04 3.42
C PHE A 44 -0.85 -0.65 4.86
N LYS A 45 -0.69 0.65 5.22
CA LYS A 45 -1.14 1.16 6.51
C LYS A 45 -2.65 1.06 6.71
N ALA A 46 -3.42 1.22 5.64
CA ALA A 46 -4.87 1.04 5.67
C ALA A 46 -5.25 -0.45 5.76
N MET A 47 -4.55 -1.33 5.04
CA MET A 47 -4.79 -2.78 5.08
C MET A 47 -4.38 -3.43 6.41
N ALA A 48 -3.50 -2.79 7.19
CA ALA A 48 -3.02 -3.31 8.48
C ALA A 48 -4.11 -3.48 9.55
N HIS A 49 -5.30 -2.90 9.37
CA HIS A 49 -6.50 -3.25 10.16
C HIS A 49 -6.90 -4.72 10.01
N ALA A 50 -6.46 -5.40 8.94
CA ALA A 50 -6.70 -6.82 8.68
C ALA A 50 -5.37 -7.53 8.36
N PRO A 51 -4.58 -7.94 9.37
CA PRO A 51 -3.21 -8.44 9.17
C PRO A 51 -3.10 -9.64 8.22
N VAL A 52 -4.03 -10.60 8.32
CA VAL A 52 -4.06 -11.77 7.43
C VAL A 52 -4.29 -11.33 5.97
N PHE A 53 -5.20 -10.38 5.75
CA PHE A 53 -5.45 -9.85 4.40
C PHE A 53 -4.24 -9.10 3.85
N LEU A 54 -3.60 -8.26 4.66
CA LEU A 54 -2.37 -7.56 4.28
C LEU A 54 -1.28 -8.54 3.81
N GLN A 55 -1.00 -9.59 4.57
CA GLN A 55 0.00 -10.58 4.20
C GLN A 55 -0.36 -11.27 2.87
N LYS A 56 -1.62 -11.69 2.70
CA LYS A 56 -2.07 -12.32 1.45
C LYS A 56 -2.00 -11.39 0.25
N PHE A 57 -2.28 -10.10 0.44
CA PHE A 57 -2.14 -9.11 -0.62
C PHE A 57 -0.68 -8.91 -1.03
N ILE A 58 0.26 -8.91 -0.08
CA ILE A 58 1.70 -8.84 -0.35
C ILE A 58 2.17 -10.08 -1.12
N ASP A 59 1.73 -11.28 -0.70
CA ASP A 59 2.05 -12.53 -1.40
C ASP A 59 1.54 -12.49 -2.86
N PHE A 60 0.33 -11.97 -3.07
CA PHE A 60 -0.27 -11.77 -4.38
C PHE A 60 0.52 -10.76 -5.24
N ASP A 61 0.88 -9.58 -4.71
CA ASP A 61 1.72 -8.61 -5.43
C ASP A 61 3.08 -9.21 -5.79
N GLY A 62 3.67 -10.00 -4.89
CA GLY A 62 4.90 -10.76 -5.14
C GLY A 62 4.77 -11.73 -6.32
N ALA A 63 3.68 -12.50 -6.37
CA ALA A 63 3.40 -13.41 -7.49
C ALA A 63 3.19 -12.68 -8.83
N MET A 64 2.52 -11.52 -8.80
CA MET A 64 2.38 -10.68 -9.99
C MET A 64 3.72 -10.11 -10.46
N ARG A 65 4.63 -9.81 -9.52
CA ARG A 65 5.99 -9.34 -9.82
C ARG A 65 6.89 -10.42 -10.44
N SER A 66 6.63 -11.70 -10.15
CA SER A 66 7.40 -12.83 -10.70
C SER A 66 6.84 -13.38 -12.02
N ALA A 67 5.67 -12.93 -12.47
CA ALA A 67 5.09 -13.32 -13.76
C ALA A 67 6.05 -13.06 -14.93
N LYS A 68 6.00 -13.91 -15.97
CA LYS A 68 6.78 -13.79 -17.21
C LYS A 68 6.22 -12.66 -18.10
N LEU A 69 6.32 -11.44 -17.61
CA LEU A 69 5.90 -10.20 -18.26
C LEU A 69 6.95 -9.12 -17.99
N ASP A 70 7.35 -8.39 -19.04
CA ASP A 70 8.30 -7.29 -18.87
C ASP A 70 7.79 -6.25 -17.86
N ARG A 71 8.70 -5.68 -17.07
CA ARG A 71 8.36 -4.72 -16.02
C ARG A 71 7.58 -3.52 -16.57
N LYS A 72 7.99 -2.96 -17.71
CA LYS A 72 7.32 -1.78 -18.30
C LYS A 72 5.92 -2.13 -18.76
N LEU A 73 5.74 -3.30 -19.37
CA LEU A 73 4.42 -3.79 -19.80
C LEU A 73 3.50 -4.03 -18.61
N ARG A 74 4.01 -4.62 -17.52
CA ARG A 74 3.24 -4.81 -16.28
C ARG A 74 2.82 -3.48 -15.67
N THR A 75 3.72 -2.51 -15.58
CA THR A 75 3.38 -1.16 -15.09
C THR A 75 2.35 -0.47 -15.99
N LEU A 76 2.47 -0.60 -17.32
CA LEU A 76 1.48 -0.07 -18.26
C LEU A 76 0.10 -0.70 -18.03
N ALA A 77 0.03 -2.01 -17.81
CA ALA A 77 -1.23 -2.70 -17.50
C ALA A 77 -1.85 -2.18 -16.19
N TYR A 78 -1.05 -1.96 -15.14
CA TYR A 78 -1.51 -1.40 -13.87
C TYR A 78 -2.06 0.01 -14.05
N LEU A 79 -1.32 0.89 -14.72
CA LEU A 79 -1.75 2.26 -14.98
C LEU A 79 -3.04 2.29 -15.80
N ARG A 80 -3.13 1.44 -16.84
CA ARG A 80 -4.33 1.38 -17.68
C ARG A 80 -5.54 0.88 -16.91
N ALA A 81 -5.38 -0.13 -16.06
CA ALA A 81 -6.44 -0.63 -15.19
C ALA A 81 -6.93 0.47 -14.22
N SER A 82 -6.00 1.20 -13.57
CA SER A 82 -6.34 2.32 -12.70
C SER A 82 -7.12 3.41 -13.43
N GLN A 83 -6.69 3.80 -14.63
CA GLN A 83 -7.37 4.82 -15.44
C GLN A 83 -8.80 4.40 -15.81
N VAL A 84 -9.00 3.16 -16.27
CA VAL A 84 -10.32 2.66 -16.65
C VAL A 84 -11.24 2.57 -15.44
N ASN A 85 -10.69 2.31 -14.26
CA ASN A 85 -11.43 2.25 -13.00
C ASN A 85 -11.58 3.60 -12.27
N GLY A 86 -11.02 4.70 -12.81
CA GLY A 86 -11.01 6.00 -12.13
C GLY A 86 -10.31 5.98 -10.77
N CYS A 87 -9.25 5.17 -10.63
CA CYS A 87 -8.47 5.07 -9.41
C CYS A 87 -7.33 6.09 -9.43
N ASP A 88 -7.49 7.16 -8.65
CA ASP A 88 -6.56 8.30 -8.61
C ASP A 88 -5.35 8.12 -7.66
N TYR A 89 -5.37 7.08 -6.82
CA TYR A 89 -4.27 6.71 -5.93
C TYR A 89 -3.11 6.08 -6.70
#